data_AF-A0A6I7WVX5-F1
#
_entry.id   AF-A0A6I7WVX5-F1
#
_cell.length_a   1.000
_cell.length_b   1.000
_cell.length_c   1.000
_cell.angle_alpha   90.00
_cell.angle_beta   90.00
_cell.angle_gamma   90.00
#
_symmetry.space_group_name_H-M   'P 1'
#
loop_
_entity.id
_entity.type
_entity.pdbx_description
1 polymer ?
#
loop_
_entity_poly.entity_id
_entity_poly.type
_entity_poly.pdbx_seq_one_letter_code
_entity_poly.pdbx_strand_id
1 'polypeptide(L)' 'MNLNIISLDSFNKDIKRLFKKYKQITNDLKILKDILVKNPKQGVELGHNCFKIRLANSSIPTGKKSGFRVV' A
#
# COMPACT_ATOMS: atom_id res chain seq x y z
N MET A 1 21.83 0.95 -3.57
CA MET A 1 21.13 0.57 -2.33
C MET A 1 20.28 -0.64 -2.66
N ASN A 2 20.51 -1.78 -2.01
CA ASN A 2 19.75 -3.01 -2.30
C ASN A 2 18.58 -3.08 -1.31
N LEU A 3 17.35 -2.92 -1.81
CA LEU A 3 16.14 -2.87 -0.98
C LEU A 3 15.28 -4.08 -1.34
N ASN A 4 15.07 -4.96 -0.36
CA ASN A 4 14.22 -6.14 -0.53
C ASN A 4 12.86 -5.89 0.12
N ILE A 5 11.79 -6.02 -0.67
CA ILE A 5 10.42 -5.82 -0.19
C ILE A 5 9.80 -7.20 0.05
N ILE A 6 9.52 -7.48 1.32
CA ILE A 6 8.91 -8.74 1.75
C ILE A 6 7.54 -8.41 2.33
N SER A 7 6.52 -9.12 1.86
CA SER A 7 5.15 -9.02 2.35
C SER A 7 4.86 -10.08 3.42
N LEU A 8 4.10 -9.73 4.46
CA LEU A 8 3.56 -10.70 5.40
C LEU A 8 2.44 -11.56 4.78
N ASP A 9 2.21 -12.76 5.34
CA ASP A 9 1.09 -13.62 4.93
C ASP A 9 -0.28 -12.98 5.15
N SER A 10 -0.43 -12.20 6.22
CA SER A 10 -1.65 -11.42 6.48
C SER A 10 -1.90 -10.41 5.36
N PHE A 11 -0.85 -9.69 4.94
CA PHE A 11 -0.92 -8.74 3.82
C PHE A 11 -1.38 -9.45 2.54
N ASN A 12 -0.81 -10.62 2.23
CA ASN A 12 -1.22 -11.40 1.05
C ASN A 12 -2.69 -11.82 1.08
N LYS A 13 -3.21 -12.23 2.25
CA LYS A 13 -4.63 -12.56 2.43
C LYS A 13 -5.52 -11.32 2.25
N ASP A 14 -5.12 -10.19 2.80
CA ASP A 14 -5.86 -8.94 2.67
C ASP A 14 -5.90 -8.43 1.22
N ILE A 15 -4.77 -8.47 0.50
CA ILE A 15 -4.72 -8.11 -0.91
C ILE A 15 -5.62 -9.02 -1.75
N LYS A 16 -5.62 -10.34 -1.51
CA LYS A 16 -6.53 -11.26 -2.23
C LYS A 16 -8.00 -10.91 -2.00
N ARG A 17 -8.37 -10.53 -0.77
CA ARG A 17 -9.73 -10.07 -0.44
C ARG A 17 -10.06 -8.73 -1.12
N LEU A 18 -9.15 -7.76 -1.04
CA LEU A 18 -9.33 -6.43 -1.63
C LEU A 18 -9.38 -6.49 -3.16
N PHE A 19 -8.61 -7.36 -3.80
CA PHE A 19 -8.61 -7.55 -5.26
C PHE A 19 -9.98 -7.97 -5.80
N LYS A 20 -10.80 -8.68 -5.01
CA LYS A 20 -12.18 -9.01 -5.41
C LYS A 20 -13.05 -7.77 -5.55
N LYS A 21 -12.82 -6.76 -4.71
CA LYS A 21 -13.61 -5.52 -4.64
C LYS A 21 -13.01 -4.37 -5.47
N TYR A 22 -11.69 -4.31 -5.57
CA TYR A 22 -10.94 -3.21 -6.17
C TYR A 22 -9.99 -3.77 -7.23
N LYS A 23 -10.46 -3.88 -8.48
CA LYS A 23 -9.72 -4.54 -9.57
C LYS A 23 -8.42 -3.82 -9.94
N GLN A 24 -8.32 -2.51 -9.67
CA GLN A 24 -7.14 -1.71 -9.95
C GLN A 24 -6.09 -1.73 -8.83
N ILE A 25 -6.29 -2.52 -7.76
CA ILE A 25 -5.34 -2.58 -6.64
C ILE A 25 -3.93 -3.02 -7.06
N THR A 26 -3.80 -3.77 -8.15
CA THR A 26 -2.49 -4.13 -8.72
C THR A 26 -1.70 -2.91 -9.18
N ASN A 27 -2.38 -1.89 -9.72
CA ASN A 27 -1.76 -0.61 -10.08
C ASN A 27 -1.41 0.20 -8.84
N ASP A 28 -2.30 0.22 -7.84
CA ASP A 28 -2.03 0.87 -6.55
C ASP A 28 -0.80 0.25 -5.86
N LEU A 29 -0.63 -1.08 -5.92
CA LEU A 29 0.54 -1.77 -5.39
C LEU A 29 1.85 -1.44 -6.13
N LYS A 30 1.80 -1.18 -7.45
CA LYS A 30 2.97 -0.70 -8.19
C LYS A 30 3.42 0.68 -7.66
N ILE A 31 2.45 1.58 -7.45
CA ILE A 31 2.72 2.90 -6.87
C ILE A 31 3.33 2.76 -5.48
N LEU A 32 2.80 1.86 -4.64
CA LEU A 32 3.37 1.56 -3.33
C LEU A 32 4.82 1.08 -3.42
N LYS A 33 5.13 0.16 -4.36
CA LYS A 33 6.50 -0.32 -4.58
C LYS A 33 7.43 0.84 -4.94
N ASP A 34 7.04 1.72 -5.85
CA ASP A 34 7.87 2.85 -6.28
C ASP A 34 8.11 3.84 -5.13
N ILE A 35 7.10 4.06 -4.29
CA ILE A 35 7.21 4.85 -3.07
C ILE A 35 8.27 4.26 -2.13
N LEU A 36 8.17 2.95 -1.84
CA LEU A 36 9.07 2.27 -0.89
C LEU A 36 10.51 2.17 -1.40
N VAL A 37 10.70 1.97 -2.71
CA VAL A 37 12.03 1.95 -3.33
C VAL A 37 12.71 3.32 -3.24
N LYS A 38 11.95 4.41 -3.39
CA LYS A 38 12.48 5.77 -3.26
C LYS A 38 12.71 6.17 -1.81
N ASN A 39 11.78 5.85 -0.91
CA ASN A 39 11.87 6.16 0.50
C ASN A 39 11.19 5.08 1.35
N PRO A 40 11.95 4.17 2.00
CA PRO A 40 11.38 3.11 2.83
C PRO A 40 10.71 3.63 4.11
N LYS A 41 11.00 4.87 4.53
CA LYS A 41 10.39 5.52 5.71
C LYS A 41 9.22 6.43 5.33
N GLN A 42 8.71 6.32 4.10
CA GLN A 42 7.57 7.13 3.67
C GLN A 42 6.34 6.83 4.54
N GLY A 43 5.63 7.87 4.95
CA GLY A 43 4.37 7.73 5.68
C GLY A 43 4.40 8.44 7.02
N VAL A 44 3.45 8.08 7.88
CA VAL A 44 3.37 8.56 9.27
C VAL A 44 3.99 7.53 10.17
N GLU A 45 5.01 7.92 10.95
CA GLU A 45 5.62 7.06 11.95
C GLU A 45 4.58 6.63 13.00
N LEU A 46 4.52 5.32 13.27
CA LEU A 46 3.68 4.72 14.31
C LEU A 46 4.49 4.31 15.55
N GLY A 47 5.82 4.51 15.52
CA GLY A 47 6.77 3.96 16.50
C GLY A 47 7.31 2.60 16.09
N HIS A 48 8.35 2.12 16.79
CA HIS A 48 8.99 0.82 16.54
C HIS A 48 9.45 0.60 15.09
N ASN A 49 9.88 1.67 14.41
CA ASN A 49 10.26 1.68 12.99
C ASN A 49 9.12 1.23 12.04
N CYS A 50 7.86 1.38 12.46
CA CYS A 50 6.69 1.13 11.64
C CYS A 50 6.15 2.44 11.05
N PHE A 51 5.74 2.41 9.77
CA PHE A 51 5.27 3.59 9.04
C PHE A 51 3.93 3.30 8.37
N LYS A 52 2.96 4.20 8.55
CA LYS A 52 1.64 4.10 7.92
C LYS A 52 1.59 4.92 6.64
N ILE A 53 1.37 4.26 5.52
CA ILE A 53 1.18 4.89 4.21
C ILE A 53 -0.31 4.96 3.89
N ARG A 54 -0.79 6.16 3.55
CA ARG A 54 -2.11 6.34 2.92
C ARG A 54 -1.94 6.24 1.41
N LEU A 55 -2.48 5.18 0.83
CA LEU A 55 -2.42 4.91 -0.60
C LEU A 55 -3.76 5.26 -1.24
N ALA A 56 -3.73 6.00 -2.36
CA ALA A 56 -4.92 6.25 -3.13
C ALA A 56 -5.50 4.94 -3.68
N ASN A 57 -6.83 4.84 -3.76
CA ASN A 57 -7.49 3.70 -4.39
C ASN A 57 -7.95 4.11 -5.79
N SER A 58 -7.27 3.62 -6.81
CA SER A 58 -7.61 3.94 -8.21
C SER A 58 -8.89 3.28 -8.69
N SER A 59 -9.47 2.33 -7.94
CA SER A 59 -10.75 1.69 -8.29
C SER A 59 -11.98 2.54 -7.92
N ILE A 60 -11.81 3.70 -7.27
CA ILE A 60 -12.92 4.51 -6.77
C ILE A 60 -13.03 5.82 -7.58
N PRO A 61 -14.24 6.24 -7.99
CA PRO A 61 -14.44 7.49 -8.70
C PRO A 61 -13.97 8.71 -7.90
N THR A 62 -13.49 9.70 -8.63
CA THR A 62 -13.10 11.02 -8.11
C THR A 62 -14.18 11.60 -7.21
N GLY A 63 -13.78 12.11 -6.04
CA GLY A 63 -14.67 12.73 -5.04
C GLY A 63 -14.91 11.91 -3.77
N LYS A 64 -14.65 10.60 -3.76
CA LYS A 64 -14.76 9.76 -2.55
C LYS A 64 -13.39 9.58 -1.89
N LYS A 65 -13.29 9.90 -0.59
CA LYS A 65 -12.06 9.76 0.22
C LYS A 65 -11.82 8.33 0.73
N SER A 66 -12.00 7.32 -0.11
CA SER A 66 -11.74 5.92 0.27
C SER A 66 -10.41 5.49 -0.34
N GLY A 67 -9.37 5.44 0.50
CA GLY A 67 -8.05 4.93 0.14
C GLY A 67 -7.66 3.74 1.01
N PHE A 68 -6.51 3.15 0.72
CA PHE A 68 -5.92 2.09 1.53
C PHE A 68 -4.99 2.66 2.60
N ARG A 69 -4.86 1.92 3.70
CA ARG A 69 -3.83 2.17 4.72
C ARG A 69 -2.92 0.95 4.73
N VAL A 70 -1.64 1.17 4.50
CA VAL A 70 -0.61 0.14 4.51
C VAL A 70 0.30 0.42 5.70
N VAL A 71 0.68 -0.63 6.41
CA VAL A 71 1.63 -0.62 7.54
C VAL A 71 2.68 -1.68 7.26
#